data_AF-A0AA91F0G6-F1
#
_entry.id   AF-A0AA91F0G6-F1
#
_cell.length_a   1.000
_cell.length_b   1.000
_cell.length_c   1.000
_cell.angle_alpha   90.00
_cell.angle_beta   90.00
_cell.angle_gamma   90.00
#
_symmetry.space_group_name_H-M   'P 1'
#
loop_
_entity.id
_entity.type
_entity.pdbx_description
1 polymer ?
#
loop_
_entity_poly.entity_id
_entity_poly.type
_entity_poly.pdbx_seq_one_letter_code
_entity_poly.pdbx_strand_id
1 'polypeptide(L)'
;MQLMSPLDSVFLLTETREHPMHVGGLMLLEPPEGSGPEFVGEIYRGLLGARDLQPAFRKRPASLFGGIPSLRWAFDDDVDLEYHVRRSALPVPGRVRDLLELTSLLHGSLLDRHRPLWEAHVVEGLADGRFAVYVKIHHSLIDGVSLLRLMRHTLSTNPRESELRTPWSVRPQSRPRPDSPSPLSELTSMVKGVAALGPSTVKLARAALVEQQLTLPFEAPRTMFNVKIGGARRCAAQSWPVERVVAVKRAAGVTLNDVVLAMCAGALRGYLDERNALPDHPLVAMVPVSLRTEAEADSGGNMVGTILCNLATDIEDPAQRLETISESMRRNKKVFSELPRTQALALSAANMAPLALAAIPGFVSAAKPPFNIVISNVPGPAEPLYWRGARLDGNYPMSIALDGQALNMTVVSNAGNLDFGLVGCRRSVPHLQRLLGHLNTALEDLEHAVGV
;
A
#
# COMPACT_ATOMS: atom_id res chain seq x y z
N MET A 1 29.87 6.67 -1.44
CA MET A 1 28.78 7.05 -0.50
C MET A 1 28.00 8.21 -1.10
N GLN A 2 26.68 8.28 -0.87
CA GLN A 2 25.80 9.32 -1.41
C GLN A 2 24.95 9.90 -0.26
N LEU A 3 24.64 11.20 -0.26
CA LEU A 3 23.69 11.75 0.71
C LEU A 3 22.29 11.16 0.51
N MET A 4 21.62 10.80 1.61
CA MET A 4 20.20 10.42 1.58
C MET A 4 19.35 11.65 1.31
N SER A 5 18.22 11.46 0.65
CA SER A 5 17.20 12.51 0.63
C SER A 5 16.62 12.68 2.04
N PRO A 6 16.25 13.90 2.46
CA PRO A 6 15.45 14.15 3.66
C PRO A 6 14.24 13.22 3.82
N LEU A 7 13.48 12.97 2.75
CA LEU A 7 12.32 12.08 2.81
C LEU A 7 12.74 10.64 3.15
N ASP A 8 13.76 10.09 2.48
CA ASP A 8 14.30 8.76 2.77
C ASP A 8 14.82 8.64 4.21
N SER A 9 15.46 9.73 4.68
CA SER A 9 16.03 9.80 6.03
C SER A 9 14.94 9.77 7.10
N VAL A 10 13.79 10.42 6.86
CA VAL A 10 12.66 10.41 7.80
C VAL A 10 12.14 8.99 8.01
N PHE A 11 11.98 8.17 6.96
CA PHE A 11 11.57 6.77 7.12
C PHE A 11 12.54 5.97 8.00
N LEU A 12 13.85 6.13 7.81
CA LEU A 12 14.86 5.43 8.62
C LEU A 12 14.92 5.92 10.08
N LEU A 13 14.73 7.23 10.29
CA LEU A 13 14.78 7.86 11.61
C LEU A 13 13.52 7.56 12.43
N THR A 14 12.37 7.40 11.77
CA THR A 14 11.08 7.13 12.44
C THR A 14 10.77 5.65 12.60
N GLU A 15 11.49 4.77 11.89
CA GLU A 15 11.33 3.33 12.05
C GLU A 15 11.76 2.87 13.46
N THR A 16 10.89 2.09 14.09
CA THR A 16 11.15 1.42 15.37
C THR A 16 10.74 -0.05 15.29
N ARG A 17 10.98 -0.83 16.35
CA ARG A 17 10.53 -2.23 16.43
C ARG A 17 9.02 -2.37 16.24
N GLU A 18 8.25 -1.37 16.68
CA GLU A 18 6.80 -1.28 16.57
C GLU A 18 6.33 -0.81 15.20
N HIS A 19 7.18 -0.04 14.51
CA HIS A 19 6.90 0.63 13.23
C HIS A 19 7.95 0.28 12.17
N PRO A 20 8.06 -0.98 11.71
CA PRO A 20 8.87 -1.29 10.53
C PRO A 20 8.41 -0.47 9.33
N MET A 21 9.34 0.20 8.64
CA MET A 21 9.05 1.13 7.54
C MET A 21 9.35 0.51 6.18
N HIS A 22 8.91 -0.75 6.01
CA HIS A 22 9.03 -1.49 4.75
C HIS A 22 7.67 -1.76 4.12
N VAL A 23 7.66 -1.81 2.79
CA VAL A 23 6.54 -2.30 1.99
C VAL A 23 6.86 -3.70 1.50
N GLY A 24 5.84 -4.47 1.16
CA GLY A 24 6.02 -5.77 0.53
C GLY A 24 4.98 -6.07 -0.53
N GLY A 25 5.26 -7.12 -1.30
CA GLY A 25 4.33 -7.71 -2.26
C GLY A 25 4.36 -9.22 -2.11
N LEU A 26 3.19 -9.84 -2.03
CA LEU A 26 3.01 -11.28 -2.04
C LEU A 26 2.43 -11.68 -3.40
N MET A 27 3.25 -12.30 -4.24
CA MET A 27 2.81 -12.91 -5.49
C MET A 27 2.45 -14.37 -5.25
N LEU A 28 1.31 -14.80 -5.76
CA LEU A 28 0.87 -16.20 -5.78
C LEU A 28 0.90 -16.66 -7.23
N LEU A 29 1.66 -17.72 -7.50
CA LEU A 29 1.96 -18.18 -8.85
C LEU A 29 1.57 -19.64 -9.05
N GLU A 30 0.97 -19.91 -10.20
CA GLU A 30 0.66 -21.25 -10.67
C GLU A 30 1.76 -21.72 -11.64
N PRO A 31 2.49 -22.81 -11.34
CA PRO A 31 3.50 -23.36 -12.25
C PRO A 31 2.89 -23.73 -13.62
N PRO A 32 3.69 -23.70 -14.71
CA PRO A 32 3.25 -24.23 -15.99
C PRO A 32 2.76 -25.69 -15.86
N GLU A 33 1.77 -26.07 -16.65
CA GLU A 33 1.31 -27.46 -16.72
C GLU A 33 2.47 -28.42 -17.07
N GLY A 34 2.51 -29.57 -16.39
CA GLY A 34 3.59 -30.56 -16.55
C GLY A 34 4.91 -30.18 -15.87
N SER A 35 4.97 -29.09 -15.11
CA SER A 35 6.16 -28.74 -14.31
C SER A 35 6.44 -29.79 -13.24
N GLY A 36 7.69 -30.25 -13.16
CA GLY A 36 8.12 -31.18 -12.13
C GLY A 36 8.31 -30.54 -10.74
N PRO A 37 8.57 -31.35 -9.70
CA PRO A 37 8.75 -30.87 -8.32
C PRO A 37 9.94 -29.90 -8.16
N GLU A 38 10.90 -29.93 -9.08
CA GLU A 38 12.08 -29.07 -9.07
C GLU A 38 11.80 -27.62 -9.52
N PHE A 39 10.63 -27.33 -10.10
CA PHE A 39 10.34 -26.03 -10.72
C PHE A 39 10.60 -24.86 -9.76
N VAL A 40 10.10 -24.95 -8.52
CA VAL A 40 10.29 -23.89 -7.51
C VAL A 40 11.76 -23.79 -7.07
N GLY A 41 12.47 -24.92 -6.98
CA GLY A 41 13.89 -24.97 -6.69
C GLY A 41 14.75 -24.36 -7.81
N GLU A 42 14.34 -24.49 -9.06
CA GLU A 42 14.97 -23.81 -10.20
C GLU A 42 14.71 -22.30 -10.20
N ILE A 43 13.50 -21.85 -9.87
CA ILE A 43 13.20 -20.42 -9.67
C ILE A 43 14.15 -19.85 -8.62
N TYR A 44 14.25 -20.51 -7.46
CA TYR A 44 15.14 -20.10 -6.37
C TYR A 44 16.61 -20.00 -6.82
N ARG A 45 17.14 -21.04 -7.47
CA ARG A 45 18.53 -21.02 -7.99
C ARG A 45 18.74 -19.95 -9.06
N GLY A 46 17.75 -19.72 -9.92
CA GLY A 46 17.78 -18.66 -10.91
C GLY A 46 17.83 -17.25 -10.29
N LEU A 47 17.11 -17.04 -9.19
CA LEU A 47 17.15 -15.78 -8.44
C LEU A 47 18.54 -15.53 -7.83
N LEU A 48 19.18 -16.57 -7.28
CA LEU A 48 20.56 -16.49 -6.77
C LEU A 48 21.61 -16.27 -7.86
N GLY A 49 21.31 -16.63 -9.12
CA GLY A 49 22.23 -16.49 -10.24
C GLY A 49 22.39 -15.08 -10.80
N ALA A 50 21.64 -14.09 -10.29
CA ALA A 50 21.69 -12.71 -10.78
C ALA A 50 23.02 -12.03 -10.45
N ARG A 51 23.73 -11.51 -11.46
CA ARG A 51 25.06 -10.87 -11.25
C ARG A 51 25.03 -9.34 -11.28
N ASP A 52 24.15 -8.76 -12.10
CA ASP A 52 24.10 -7.31 -12.31
C ASP A 52 22.99 -6.65 -11.49
N LEU A 53 23.22 -6.51 -10.19
CA LEU A 53 22.26 -5.85 -9.31
C LEU A 53 22.18 -4.34 -9.61
N GLN A 54 20.95 -3.85 -9.74
CA GLN A 54 20.68 -2.42 -9.86
C GLN A 54 21.18 -1.67 -8.63
N PRO A 55 21.66 -0.42 -8.76
CA PRO A 55 22.21 0.34 -7.63
C PRO A 55 21.28 0.43 -6.42
N ALA A 56 19.95 0.46 -6.62
CA ALA A 56 18.98 0.49 -5.53
C ALA A 56 19.06 -0.75 -4.62
N PHE A 57 19.36 -1.93 -5.17
CA PHE A 57 19.44 -3.19 -4.44
C PHE A 57 20.81 -3.45 -3.79
N ARG A 58 21.73 -2.50 -3.96
CA ARG A 58 23.05 -2.48 -3.33
C ARG A 58 23.13 -1.45 -2.20
N LYS A 59 22.08 -0.65 -2.00
CA LYS A 59 22.07 0.47 -1.04
C LYS A 59 21.76 0.00 0.37
N ARG A 60 22.60 0.42 1.31
CA ARG A 60 22.35 0.32 2.75
C ARG A 60 22.69 1.63 3.47
N PRO A 61 22.12 1.90 4.65
CA PRO A 61 22.57 3.02 5.48
C PRO A 61 24.07 2.89 5.75
N ALA A 62 24.83 3.97 5.53
CA ALA A 62 26.22 3.97 5.94
C ALA A 62 26.30 3.97 7.47
N SER A 63 27.37 3.39 8.01
CA SER A 63 27.70 3.52 9.43
C SER A 63 28.81 4.56 9.55
N LEU A 64 28.58 5.59 10.35
CA LEU A 64 29.64 6.49 10.82
C LEU A 64 30.11 6.02 12.19
N PHE A 65 31.38 6.29 12.53
CA PHE A 65 32.01 5.88 13.78
C PHE A 65 31.08 6.03 14.99
N GLY A 66 30.93 4.96 15.77
CA GLY A 66 30.18 4.97 17.04
C GLY A 66 28.66 4.83 16.95
N GLY A 67 28.11 4.36 15.82
CA GLY A 67 26.67 4.02 15.73
C GLY A 67 25.73 5.22 15.52
N ILE A 68 26.28 6.39 15.15
CA ILE A 68 25.46 7.55 14.78
C ILE A 68 24.73 7.22 13.48
N PRO A 69 23.38 7.37 13.42
CA PRO A 69 22.62 7.17 12.19
C PRO A 69 23.18 8.05 11.08
N SER A 70 23.77 7.46 10.05
CA SER A 70 24.27 8.26 8.95
C SER A 70 23.12 8.66 8.03
N LEU A 71 23.12 9.92 7.61
CA LEU A 71 22.24 10.43 6.55
C LEU A 71 22.85 10.15 5.17
N ARG A 72 23.57 9.04 5.02
CA ARG A 72 24.28 8.67 3.79
C ARG A 72 24.02 7.22 3.40
N TRP A 73 23.83 6.99 2.12
CA TRP A 73 23.87 5.66 1.50
C TRP A 73 25.31 5.18 1.33
N ALA A 74 25.57 3.96 1.79
CA ALA A 74 26.68 3.13 1.32
C ALA A 74 26.17 2.15 0.25
N PHE A 75 27.09 1.66 -0.57
CA PHE A 75 26.80 0.68 -1.61
C PHE A 75 27.67 -0.54 -1.34
N ASP A 76 27.06 -1.71 -1.35
CA ASP A 76 27.79 -2.97 -1.25
C ASP A 76 28.14 -3.44 -2.66
N ASP A 77 29.42 -3.77 -2.86
CA ASP A 77 29.95 -4.26 -4.13
C ASP A 77 29.70 -5.76 -4.32
N ASP A 78 29.68 -6.51 -3.22
CA ASP A 78 29.36 -7.93 -3.18
C ASP A 78 28.14 -8.15 -2.29
N VAL A 79 26.97 -8.32 -2.92
CA VAL A 79 25.71 -8.53 -2.22
C VAL A 79 25.51 -10.03 -2.02
N ASP A 80 25.48 -10.45 -0.76
CA ASP A 80 25.17 -11.82 -0.33
C ASP A 80 23.71 -12.17 -0.67
N LEU A 81 23.49 -12.70 -1.88
CA LEU A 81 22.15 -13.05 -2.38
C LEU A 81 21.49 -14.16 -1.57
N GLU A 82 22.23 -15.05 -0.92
CA GLU A 82 21.65 -16.11 -0.09
C GLU A 82 21.05 -15.55 1.21
N TYR A 83 21.59 -14.43 1.71
CA TYR A 83 20.96 -13.69 2.80
C TYR A 83 19.63 -13.06 2.36
N HIS A 84 19.62 -12.42 1.19
CA HIS A 84 18.46 -11.65 0.70
C HIS A 84 17.38 -12.52 0.07
N VAL A 85 17.73 -13.61 -0.60
CA VAL A 85 16.82 -14.53 -1.29
C VAL A 85 16.78 -15.84 -0.52
N ARG A 86 15.64 -16.11 0.11
CA ARG A 86 15.43 -17.28 0.95
C ARG A 86 14.38 -18.19 0.37
N ARG A 87 14.57 -19.49 0.56
CA ARG A 87 13.54 -20.51 0.31
C ARG A 87 12.87 -20.86 1.62
N SER A 88 11.56 -21.02 1.61
CA SER A 88 10.75 -21.40 2.78
C SER A 88 9.68 -22.39 2.34
N ALA A 89 9.22 -23.23 3.26
CA ALA A 89 8.14 -24.19 3.01
C ALA A 89 7.03 -23.99 4.05
N LEU A 90 5.78 -24.19 3.63
CA LEU A 90 4.64 -24.12 4.52
C LEU A 90 4.47 -25.41 5.33
N PRO A 91 4.01 -25.32 6.58
CA PRO A 91 3.59 -26.50 7.33
C PRO A 91 2.37 -27.14 6.67
N VAL A 92 2.23 -28.46 6.83
CA VAL A 92 0.99 -29.18 6.49
C VAL A 92 -0.18 -28.56 7.28
N PRO A 93 -1.33 -28.27 6.65
CA PRO A 93 -1.78 -28.74 5.33
C PRO A 93 -1.50 -27.78 4.16
N GLY A 94 -0.66 -26.75 4.30
CA GLY A 94 -0.25 -25.93 3.15
C GLY A 94 -1.38 -25.08 2.55
N ARG A 95 -2.25 -24.49 3.37
CA ARG A 95 -3.35 -23.63 2.90
C ARG A 95 -2.85 -22.21 2.68
N VAL A 96 -3.63 -21.42 1.94
CA VAL A 96 -3.45 -19.96 1.85
C VAL A 96 -3.41 -19.30 3.23
N ARG A 97 -4.15 -19.83 4.21
CA ARG A 97 -4.05 -19.38 5.61
C ARG A 97 -2.64 -19.53 6.17
N ASP A 98 -2.00 -20.67 5.94
CA ASP A 98 -0.66 -20.98 6.46
C ASP A 98 0.39 -20.07 5.76
N LEU A 99 0.19 -19.75 4.48
CA LEU A 99 0.95 -18.72 3.76
C LEU A 99 0.82 -17.33 4.40
N LEU A 100 -0.41 -16.87 4.66
CA LEU A 100 -0.64 -15.56 5.25
C LEU A 100 -0.14 -15.45 6.70
N GLU A 101 -0.11 -16.56 7.44
CA GLU A 101 0.53 -16.62 8.76
C GLU A 101 2.06 -16.45 8.66
N LEU A 102 2.71 -17.10 7.69
CA LEU A 102 4.13 -16.86 7.39
C LEU A 102 4.38 -15.41 6.92
N THR A 103 3.58 -14.90 5.99
CA THR A 103 3.70 -13.51 5.52
C THR A 103 3.55 -12.51 6.67
N SER A 104 2.63 -12.77 7.61
CA SER A 104 2.45 -11.93 8.81
C SER A 104 3.71 -11.87 9.68
N LEU A 105 4.40 -13.01 9.83
CA LEU A 105 5.66 -13.10 10.57
C LEU A 105 6.78 -12.36 9.85
N LEU A 106 6.96 -12.63 8.55
CA LEU A 106 7.97 -11.97 7.73
C LEU A 106 7.75 -10.46 7.69
N HIS A 107 6.51 -10.00 7.53
CA HIS A 107 6.21 -8.57 7.44
C HIS A 107 6.33 -7.83 8.79
N GLY A 108 6.37 -8.54 9.92
CA GLY A 108 6.57 -7.95 11.25
C GLY A 108 8.04 -7.83 11.68
N SER A 109 9.00 -8.39 10.92
CA SER A 109 10.44 -8.31 11.20
C SER A 109 11.09 -7.11 10.52
N LEU A 110 11.96 -6.41 11.25
CA LEU A 110 12.79 -5.34 10.70
C LEU A 110 13.81 -5.90 9.71
N LEU A 111 14.17 -5.09 8.71
CA LEU A 111 15.31 -5.33 7.83
C LEU A 111 16.62 -5.00 8.55
N ASP A 112 17.67 -5.78 8.29
CA ASP A 112 19.00 -5.53 8.83
C ASP A 112 19.64 -4.31 8.14
N ARG A 113 19.90 -3.25 8.91
CA ARG A 113 20.48 -2.00 8.42
C ARG A 113 21.97 -2.10 8.07
N HIS A 114 22.63 -3.21 8.39
CA HIS A 114 24.00 -3.48 7.98
C HIS A 114 24.10 -4.05 6.56
N ARG A 115 22.97 -4.31 5.90
CA ARG A 115 22.87 -4.90 4.56
C ARG A 115 21.92 -4.09 3.67
N PRO A 116 21.90 -4.33 2.35
CA PRO A 116 20.92 -3.71 1.48
C PRO A 116 19.49 -3.96 1.96
N LEU A 117 18.65 -2.93 2.00
CA LEU A 117 17.38 -3.00 2.73
C LEU A 117 16.24 -3.67 1.93
N TRP A 118 16.41 -4.95 1.60
CA TRP A 118 15.40 -5.76 0.92
C TRP A 118 15.56 -7.25 1.23
N GLU A 119 14.47 -8.02 1.11
CA GLU A 119 14.41 -9.48 1.24
C GLU A 119 13.41 -10.04 0.23
N ALA A 120 13.65 -11.27 -0.24
CA ALA A 120 12.74 -12.04 -1.07
C ALA A 120 12.64 -13.48 -0.53
N HIS A 121 11.43 -14.00 -0.45
CA HIS A 121 11.13 -15.33 0.05
C HIS A 121 10.36 -16.11 -1.00
N VAL A 122 10.96 -17.16 -1.54
CA VAL A 122 10.29 -18.17 -2.36
C VAL A 122 9.67 -19.20 -1.43
N VAL A 123 8.35 -19.29 -1.42
CA VAL A 123 7.57 -20.11 -0.50
C VAL A 123 6.89 -21.24 -1.26
N GLU A 124 7.18 -22.48 -0.87
CA GLU A 124 6.61 -23.70 -1.44
C GLU A 124 5.69 -24.44 -0.46
N GLY A 125 5.06 -25.51 -0.93
CA GLY A 125 4.23 -26.39 -0.10
C GLY A 125 2.78 -25.96 0.04
N LEU A 126 2.23 -25.19 -0.90
CA LEU A 126 0.78 -25.00 -1.00
C LEU A 126 0.13 -26.28 -1.53
N ALA A 127 -1.00 -26.67 -0.92
CA ALA A 127 -1.69 -27.91 -1.25
C ALA A 127 -2.28 -27.97 -2.66
N ASP A 128 -2.51 -26.81 -3.28
CA ASP A 128 -3.05 -26.69 -4.63
C ASP A 128 -1.97 -26.63 -5.72
N GLY A 129 -0.70 -26.88 -5.36
CA GLY A 129 0.42 -26.90 -6.30
C GLY A 129 0.97 -25.52 -6.68
N ARG A 130 0.36 -24.42 -6.21
CA ARG A 130 0.92 -23.08 -6.38
C ARG A 130 2.18 -22.89 -5.53
N PHE A 131 2.93 -21.84 -5.83
CA PHE A 131 3.99 -21.33 -4.95
C PHE A 131 3.83 -19.82 -4.80
N ALA A 132 4.50 -19.24 -3.81
CA ALA A 132 4.43 -17.81 -3.57
C ALA A 132 5.80 -17.18 -3.54
N VAL A 133 5.88 -15.90 -3.92
CA VAL A 133 7.07 -15.08 -3.71
C VAL A 133 6.68 -13.83 -2.95
N TYR A 134 7.23 -13.70 -1.74
CA TYR A 134 7.08 -12.53 -0.90
C TYR A 134 8.33 -11.67 -1.00
N VAL A 135 8.19 -10.43 -1.46
CA VAL A 135 9.28 -9.45 -1.51
C VAL A 135 9.00 -8.36 -0.49
N LYS A 136 10.04 -7.93 0.23
CA LYS A 136 10.01 -6.86 1.23
C LYS A 136 11.12 -5.87 0.91
N ILE A 137 10.82 -4.58 0.84
CA ILE A 137 11.81 -3.51 0.61
C ILE A 137 11.53 -2.35 1.54
N HIS A 138 12.58 -1.76 2.12
CA HIS A 138 12.44 -0.57 2.96
C HIS A 138 11.97 0.63 2.13
N HIS A 139 11.01 1.40 2.66
CA HIS A 139 10.32 2.47 1.93
C HIS A 139 11.24 3.64 1.55
N SER A 140 12.39 3.77 2.24
CA SER A 140 13.45 4.73 1.88
C SER A 140 14.23 4.36 0.61
N LEU A 141 14.07 3.14 0.09
CA LEU A 141 14.70 2.71 -1.17
C LEU A 141 13.70 2.78 -2.31
N ILE A 142 12.53 2.18 -2.11
CA ILE A 142 11.49 2.01 -3.13
C ILE A 142 10.13 2.17 -2.43
N ASP A 143 9.30 3.09 -2.90
CA ASP A 143 7.92 3.23 -2.41
C ASP A 143 7.01 2.06 -2.87
N GLY A 144 5.84 1.92 -2.26
CA GLY A 144 4.93 0.81 -2.55
C GLY A 144 4.47 0.70 -4.02
N VAL A 145 4.18 1.81 -4.69
CA VAL A 145 3.77 1.82 -6.11
C VAL A 145 4.94 1.45 -7.01
N SER A 146 6.12 1.97 -6.70
CA SER A 146 7.36 1.65 -7.40
C SER A 146 7.74 0.17 -7.22
N LEU A 147 7.49 -0.44 -6.05
CA LEU A 147 7.68 -1.88 -5.83
C LEU A 147 6.73 -2.68 -6.71
N LEU A 148 5.42 -2.37 -6.71
CA LEU A 148 4.45 -3.07 -7.55
C LEU A 148 4.78 -2.93 -9.04
N ARG A 149 5.18 -1.74 -9.49
CA ARG A 149 5.66 -1.53 -10.85
C ARG A 149 6.89 -2.38 -11.13
N LEU A 150 7.89 -2.37 -10.26
CA LEU A 150 9.10 -3.16 -10.44
C LEU A 150 8.80 -4.65 -10.56
N MET A 151 7.98 -5.20 -9.66
CA MET A 151 7.55 -6.60 -9.73
C MET A 151 6.84 -6.90 -11.05
N ARG A 152 6.01 -5.99 -11.57
CA ARG A 152 5.39 -6.19 -12.90
C ARG A 152 6.39 -6.25 -14.04
N HIS A 153 7.49 -5.49 -13.97
CA HIS A 153 8.51 -5.51 -15.02
C HIS A 153 9.31 -6.82 -15.06
N THR A 154 9.23 -7.64 -14.00
CA THR A 154 9.82 -8.98 -14.01
C THR A 154 8.93 -10.02 -14.67
N LEU A 155 7.70 -9.67 -15.00
CA LEU A 155 6.69 -10.55 -15.58
C LEU A 155 6.56 -10.31 -17.09
N SER A 156 6.00 -11.29 -17.78
CA SER A 156 5.74 -11.29 -19.22
C SER A 156 4.26 -11.57 -19.50
N THR A 157 3.72 -11.03 -20.58
CA THR A 157 2.39 -11.41 -21.09
C THR A 157 2.45 -12.70 -21.92
N ASN A 158 3.65 -13.18 -22.27
CA ASN A 158 3.85 -14.44 -22.98
C ASN A 158 3.92 -15.62 -21.99
N PRO A 159 2.96 -16.57 -22.00
CA PRO A 159 2.98 -17.76 -21.13
C PRO A 159 4.14 -18.71 -21.42
N ARG A 160 4.77 -18.60 -22.59
CA ARG A 160 5.93 -19.42 -22.99
C ARG A 160 7.27 -18.75 -22.68
N GLU A 161 7.27 -17.58 -22.04
CA GLU A 161 8.50 -16.92 -21.61
C GLU A 161 9.25 -17.79 -20.62
N SER A 162 10.45 -18.23 -20.98
CA SER A 162 11.31 -19.08 -20.16
C SER A 162 12.43 -18.30 -19.47
N GLU A 163 12.64 -17.03 -19.83
CA GLU A 163 13.61 -16.18 -19.17
C GLU A 163 13.11 -15.79 -17.77
N LEU A 164 13.94 -16.04 -16.74
CA LEU A 164 13.67 -15.55 -15.40
C LEU A 164 14.26 -14.15 -15.23
N ARG A 165 13.39 -13.15 -15.12
CA ARG A 165 13.77 -11.77 -14.79
C ARG A 165 13.68 -11.56 -13.29
N THR A 166 14.69 -10.93 -12.68
CA THR A 166 14.71 -10.72 -11.22
C THR A 166 14.43 -9.26 -10.87
N PRO A 167 13.72 -8.97 -9.76
CA PRO A 167 13.42 -7.60 -9.36
C PRO A 167 14.68 -6.75 -9.16
N TRP A 168 15.77 -7.36 -8.70
CA TRP A 168 17.03 -6.67 -8.41
C TRP A 168 17.95 -6.51 -9.62
N SER A 169 17.73 -7.23 -10.73
CA SER A 169 18.54 -7.10 -11.95
C SER A 169 17.87 -6.32 -13.07
N VAL A 170 16.53 -6.31 -13.13
CA VAL A 170 15.78 -5.63 -14.19
C VAL A 170 16.07 -4.12 -14.17
N ARG A 171 16.52 -3.59 -15.31
CA ARG A 171 16.67 -2.15 -15.50
C ARG A 171 15.29 -1.53 -15.64
N PRO A 172 14.95 -0.49 -14.85
CA PRO A 172 13.77 0.31 -15.15
C PRO A 172 13.89 0.85 -16.58
N GLN A 173 12.79 0.87 -17.34
CA GLN A 173 12.78 1.64 -18.59
C GLN A 173 13.07 3.10 -18.25
N SER A 174 14.22 3.60 -18.70
CA SER A 174 14.63 4.99 -18.49
C SER A 174 13.66 5.91 -19.22
N ARG A 175 12.80 6.61 -18.46
CA ARG A 175 12.17 7.84 -18.93
C ARG A 175 12.85 9.02 -18.20
N PRO A 176 13.06 10.15 -18.88
CA PRO A 176 13.71 11.30 -18.27
C PRO A 176 12.95 11.67 -17.00
N ARG A 177 13.64 11.60 -15.85
CA ARG A 177 13.14 12.24 -14.63
C ARG A 177 13.13 13.74 -14.93
N PRO A 178 12.01 14.45 -14.79
CA PRO A 178 12.10 15.90 -14.65
C PRO A 178 13.04 16.19 -13.46
N ASP A 179 13.83 17.26 -13.57
CA ASP A 179 14.77 17.68 -12.54
C ASP A 179 14.11 17.56 -11.17
N SER A 180 14.61 16.61 -10.38
CA SER A 180 14.06 16.38 -9.05
C SER A 180 14.41 17.62 -8.24
N PRO A 181 13.43 18.32 -7.64
CA PRO A 181 13.73 19.41 -6.74
C PRO A 181 14.73 18.91 -5.69
N SER A 182 15.65 19.76 -5.24
CA SER A 182 16.57 19.35 -4.19
C SER A 182 15.74 18.82 -3.00
N PRO A 183 16.14 17.73 -2.35
CA PRO A 183 15.39 17.21 -1.20
C PRO A 183 15.17 18.28 -0.10
N LEU A 184 16.09 19.24 -0.02
CA LEU A 184 16.01 20.42 0.83
C LEU A 184 14.85 21.34 0.40
N SER A 185 14.59 21.47 -0.90
CA SER A 185 13.43 22.20 -1.44
C SER A 185 12.08 21.49 -1.21
N GLU A 186 12.03 20.16 -1.14
CA GLU A 186 10.80 19.41 -0.79
C GLU A 186 10.49 19.46 0.72
N LEU A 187 11.50 19.28 1.57
CA LEU A 187 11.32 19.47 3.01
C LEU A 187 10.98 20.92 3.32
N THR A 188 11.67 21.88 2.70
CA THR A 188 11.31 23.29 2.87
C THR A 188 9.99 23.64 2.21
N SER A 189 9.49 22.95 1.18
CA SER A 189 8.15 23.20 0.64
C SER A 189 7.04 22.58 1.49
N MET A 190 7.27 21.43 2.15
CA MET A 190 6.38 20.90 3.19
C MET A 190 6.36 21.82 4.41
N VAL A 191 7.53 22.20 4.93
CA VAL A 191 7.65 23.09 6.09
C VAL A 191 7.14 24.50 5.77
N LYS A 192 7.46 25.06 4.60
CA LYS A 192 6.89 26.34 4.14
C LYS A 192 5.41 26.21 3.83
N GLY A 193 4.93 25.07 3.33
CA GLY A 193 3.50 24.84 3.13
C GLY A 193 2.74 24.90 4.46
N VAL A 194 3.28 24.25 5.50
CA VAL A 194 2.73 24.30 6.87
C VAL A 194 2.93 25.67 7.53
N ALA A 195 4.05 26.35 7.30
CA ALA A 195 4.36 27.66 7.91
C ALA A 195 3.71 28.86 7.18
N ALA A 196 3.47 28.76 5.86
CA ALA A 196 2.75 29.76 5.07
C ALA A 196 1.24 29.71 5.30
N LEU A 197 0.76 28.61 5.87
CA LEU A 197 -0.54 28.50 6.49
C LEU A 197 -0.53 29.25 7.84
N GLY A 198 -0.47 30.59 7.78
CA GLY A 198 -0.74 31.42 8.94
C GLY A 198 -2.14 31.12 9.53
N PRO A 199 -2.41 31.42 10.81
CA PRO A 199 -3.69 31.07 11.45
C PRO A 199 -4.92 31.58 10.70
N SER A 200 -4.79 32.73 10.03
CA SER A 200 -5.80 33.33 9.16
C SER A 200 -5.98 32.58 7.84
N THR A 201 -4.90 32.17 7.18
CA THR A 201 -4.94 31.39 5.93
C THR A 201 -5.50 29.98 6.17
N VAL A 202 -5.17 29.35 7.31
CA VAL A 202 -5.77 28.08 7.74
C VAL A 202 -7.26 28.25 7.97
N LYS A 203 -7.69 29.31 8.66
CA LYS A 203 -9.11 29.60 8.89
C LYS A 203 -9.86 29.82 7.57
N LEU A 204 -9.28 30.54 6.63
CA LEU A 204 -9.90 30.80 5.32
C LEU A 204 -9.94 29.54 4.45
N ALA A 205 -8.86 28.76 4.39
CA ALA A 205 -8.86 27.47 3.71
C ALA A 205 -9.90 26.54 4.36
N ARG A 206 -9.91 26.43 5.69
CA ARG A 206 -10.90 25.63 6.43
C ARG A 206 -12.33 26.10 6.16
N ALA A 207 -12.59 27.41 6.16
CA ALA A 207 -13.90 27.97 5.84
C ALA A 207 -14.32 27.61 4.41
N ALA A 208 -13.43 27.77 3.42
CA ALA A 208 -13.70 27.38 2.04
C ALA A 208 -13.94 25.87 1.87
N LEU A 209 -13.17 25.04 2.58
CA LEU A 209 -13.39 23.58 2.62
C LEU A 209 -14.73 23.20 3.28
N VAL A 210 -15.13 23.91 4.35
CA VAL A 210 -16.44 23.72 5.02
C VAL A 210 -17.59 24.19 4.14
N GLU A 211 -17.46 25.32 3.45
CA GLU A 211 -18.44 25.82 2.48
C GLU A 211 -18.61 24.83 1.32
N GLN A 212 -17.51 24.21 0.88
CA GLN A 212 -17.53 23.12 -0.08
C GLN A 212 -17.86 21.74 0.54
N GLN A 213 -18.28 21.72 1.82
CA GLN A 213 -18.55 20.57 2.70
C GLN A 213 -17.65 19.34 2.43
N LEU A 214 -16.36 19.61 2.31
CA LEU A 214 -15.33 18.58 2.22
C LEU A 214 -15.04 17.99 3.60
N THR A 215 -14.67 16.72 3.63
CA THR A 215 -14.20 16.08 4.86
C THR A 215 -12.86 16.68 5.27
N LEU A 216 -12.81 17.26 6.47
CA LEU A 216 -11.59 17.89 6.99
C LEU A 216 -10.73 16.92 7.80
N PRO A 217 -9.40 17.13 7.84
CA PRO A 217 -8.55 16.47 8.82
C PRO A 217 -9.05 16.77 10.24
N PHE A 218 -8.94 15.79 11.13
CA PHE A 218 -9.29 15.87 12.56
C PHE A 218 -10.79 15.81 12.89
N GLU A 219 -11.64 15.53 11.91
CA GLU A 219 -13.08 15.27 12.13
C GLU A 219 -13.41 13.79 12.30
N ALA A 220 -12.45 12.91 12.04
CA ALA A 220 -12.62 11.47 12.18
C ALA A 220 -12.90 11.05 13.65
N PRO A 221 -13.80 10.09 13.88
CA PRO A 221 -14.06 9.55 15.21
C PRO A 221 -12.84 8.80 15.75
N ARG A 222 -12.69 8.70 17.08
CA ARG A 222 -11.71 7.79 17.68
C ARG A 222 -12.22 6.36 17.56
N THR A 223 -11.36 5.46 17.09
CA THR A 223 -11.68 4.04 16.96
C THR A 223 -10.50 3.16 17.37
N MET A 224 -10.72 1.85 17.42
CA MET A 224 -9.66 0.87 17.62
C MET A 224 -8.56 0.90 16.54
N PHE A 225 -8.81 1.54 15.40
CA PHE A 225 -7.80 1.71 14.34
C PHE A 225 -6.82 2.84 14.64
N ASN A 226 -7.14 3.77 15.53
CA ASN A 226 -6.36 5.00 15.78
C ASN A 226 -5.67 4.99 17.14
N VAL A 227 -5.01 3.88 17.44
CA VAL A 227 -4.32 3.63 18.71
C VAL A 227 -2.83 3.42 18.50
N LYS A 228 -2.07 3.42 19.60
CA LYS A 228 -0.69 2.93 19.56
C LYS A 228 -0.63 1.44 19.22
N ILE A 229 0.34 1.05 18.39
CA ILE A 229 0.49 -0.32 17.92
C ILE A 229 1.73 -1.00 18.48
N GLY A 230 1.79 -2.32 18.37
CA GLY A 230 3.02 -3.09 18.57
C GLY A 230 3.58 -3.57 17.23
N GLY A 231 4.78 -4.16 17.25
CA GLY A 231 5.49 -4.61 16.03
C GLY A 231 4.92 -5.86 15.34
N ALA A 232 4.08 -6.63 16.04
CA ALA A 232 3.46 -7.83 15.44
C ALA A 232 2.40 -7.44 14.40
N ARG A 233 2.49 -8.04 13.21
CA ARG A 233 1.54 -7.83 12.11
C ARG A 233 0.62 -9.04 11.94
N ARG A 234 -0.57 -8.78 11.38
CA ARG A 234 -1.47 -9.77 10.79
C ARG A 234 -1.72 -9.30 9.36
N CYS A 235 -1.42 -10.16 8.40
CA CYS A 235 -1.70 -9.97 6.99
C CYS A 235 -2.92 -10.83 6.62
N ALA A 236 -3.81 -10.28 5.81
CA ALA A 236 -4.88 -11.02 5.17
C ALA A 236 -4.95 -10.60 3.71
N ALA A 237 -5.23 -11.53 2.80
CA ALA A 237 -5.32 -11.23 1.39
C ALA A 237 -6.33 -12.13 0.70
N GLN A 238 -7.01 -11.59 -0.30
CA GLN A 238 -7.99 -12.30 -1.12
C GLN A 238 -8.25 -11.56 -2.43
N SER A 239 -8.66 -12.29 -3.45
CA SER A 239 -9.02 -11.77 -4.76
C SER A 239 -10.53 -11.82 -4.97
N TRP A 240 -11.07 -10.82 -5.65
CA TRP A 240 -12.44 -10.83 -6.18
C TRP A 240 -12.43 -10.62 -7.70
N PRO A 241 -13.34 -11.24 -8.46
CA PRO A 241 -13.48 -10.95 -9.88
C PRO A 241 -13.79 -9.47 -10.11
N VAL A 242 -13.00 -8.80 -10.95
CA VAL A 242 -13.21 -7.41 -11.36
C VAL A 242 -14.59 -7.24 -11.98
N GLU A 243 -15.08 -8.24 -12.69
CA GLU A 243 -16.38 -8.22 -13.38
C GLU A 243 -17.55 -7.99 -12.42
N ARG A 244 -17.53 -8.59 -11.24
CA ARG A 244 -18.54 -8.37 -10.19
C ARG A 244 -18.58 -6.91 -9.76
N VAL A 245 -17.41 -6.35 -9.47
CA VAL A 245 -17.27 -4.93 -9.08
C VAL A 245 -17.65 -4.00 -10.24
N VAL A 246 -17.35 -4.37 -11.48
CA VAL A 246 -17.75 -3.62 -12.68
C VAL A 246 -19.27 -3.69 -12.91
N ALA A 247 -19.94 -4.79 -12.57
CA ALA A 247 -21.39 -4.90 -12.65
C ALA A 247 -22.06 -3.89 -11.70
N VAL A 248 -21.63 -3.84 -10.43
CA VAL A 248 -22.10 -2.84 -9.46
C VAL A 248 -21.81 -1.42 -9.93
N LYS A 249 -20.58 -1.16 -10.41
CA LYS A 249 -20.17 0.13 -10.97
C LYS A 249 -21.16 0.60 -12.05
N ARG A 250 -21.49 -0.28 -13.00
CA ARG A 250 -22.37 0.04 -14.13
C ARG A 250 -23.81 0.28 -13.68
N ALA A 251 -24.34 -0.58 -12.82
CA ALA A 251 -25.71 -0.48 -12.32
C ALA A 251 -25.93 0.79 -11.47
N ALA A 252 -24.97 1.15 -10.62
CA ALA A 252 -25.05 2.35 -9.77
C ALA A 252 -24.60 3.65 -10.47
N GLY A 253 -24.01 3.60 -11.66
CA GLY A 253 -23.51 4.79 -12.35
C GLY A 253 -22.33 5.48 -11.66
N VAL A 254 -21.49 4.72 -10.93
CA VAL A 254 -20.34 5.22 -10.15
C VAL A 254 -19.00 4.79 -10.76
N THR A 255 -17.86 5.12 -10.13
CA THR A 255 -16.54 4.62 -10.56
C THR A 255 -16.17 3.32 -9.85
N LEU A 256 -15.22 2.55 -10.42
CA LEU A 256 -14.72 1.32 -9.79
C LEU A 256 -14.13 1.58 -8.40
N ASN A 257 -13.45 2.72 -8.24
CA ASN A 257 -12.88 3.11 -6.95
C ASN A 257 -13.96 3.39 -5.89
N ASP A 258 -15.13 3.90 -6.30
CA ASP A 258 -16.24 4.16 -5.37
C ASP A 258 -16.82 2.83 -4.86
N VAL A 259 -16.96 1.82 -5.73
CA VAL A 259 -17.38 0.47 -5.33
C VAL A 259 -16.36 -0.18 -4.40
N VAL A 260 -15.06 -0.07 -4.70
CA VAL A 260 -13.98 -0.58 -3.82
C VAL A 260 -14.03 0.09 -2.44
N LEU A 261 -14.22 1.42 -2.39
CA LEU A 261 -14.37 2.14 -1.12
C LEU A 261 -15.64 1.72 -0.37
N ALA A 262 -16.74 1.47 -1.06
CA ALA A 262 -17.98 0.98 -0.46
C ALA A 262 -17.87 -0.44 0.08
N MET A 263 -17.14 -1.33 -0.62
CA MET A 263 -16.77 -2.65 -0.10
C MET A 263 -15.96 -2.51 1.20
N CYS A 264 -14.92 -1.66 1.21
CA CYS A 264 -14.14 -1.39 2.41
C CYS A 264 -15.00 -0.81 3.54
N ALA A 265 -15.89 0.14 3.24
CA ALA A 265 -16.77 0.77 4.21
C ALA A 265 -17.74 -0.24 4.85
N GLY A 266 -18.41 -1.06 4.04
CA GLY A 266 -19.26 -2.15 4.52
C GLY A 266 -18.46 -3.15 5.36
N ALA A 267 -17.24 -3.48 4.92
CA ALA A 267 -16.39 -4.40 5.65
C ALA A 267 -15.95 -3.88 7.03
N LEU A 268 -15.56 -2.60 7.09
CA LEU A 268 -15.18 -1.94 8.33
C LEU A 268 -16.37 -1.76 9.26
N ARG A 269 -17.56 -1.43 8.72
CA ARG A 269 -18.80 -1.34 9.50
C ARG A 269 -19.12 -2.69 10.15
N GLY A 270 -19.21 -3.76 9.36
CA GLY A 270 -19.51 -5.11 9.87
C GLY A 270 -18.48 -5.60 10.90
N TYR A 271 -17.18 -5.35 10.65
CA TYR A 271 -16.14 -5.71 11.61
C TYR A 271 -16.19 -4.91 12.92
N LEU A 272 -16.48 -3.60 12.87
CA LEU A 272 -16.62 -2.78 14.07
C LEU A 272 -17.89 -3.10 14.85
N ASP A 273 -18.98 -3.43 14.15
CA ASP A 273 -20.25 -3.86 14.75
C ASP A 273 -20.09 -5.19 15.51
N GLU A 274 -19.42 -6.19 14.90
CA GLU A 274 -19.03 -7.44 15.56
C GLU A 274 -18.19 -7.24 16.84
N ARG A 275 -17.58 -6.06 17.00
CA ARG A 275 -16.76 -5.70 18.15
C ARG A 275 -17.43 -4.72 19.09
N ASN A 276 -18.69 -4.37 18.86
CA ASN A 276 -19.40 -3.34 19.60
C ASN A 276 -18.57 -2.04 19.68
N ALA A 277 -17.92 -1.68 18.56
CA ALA A 277 -16.93 -0.61 18.47
C ALA A 277 -17.20 0.34 17.29
N LEU A 278 -18.37 0.24 16.65
CA LEU A 278 -18.81 1.14 15.59
C LEU A 278 -19.11 2.52 16.21
N PRO A 279 -18.44 3.60 15.76
CA PRO A 279 -18.75 4.95 16.24
C PRO A 279 -20.06 5.48 15.64
N ASP A 280 -20.69 6.44 16.34
CA ASP A 280 -21.89 7.14 15.86
C ASP A 280 -21.62 8.02 14.61
N HIS A 281 -20.38 8.45 14.43
CA HIS A 281 -19.94 9.24 13.28
C HIS A 281 -19.21 8.35 12.26
N PRO A 282 -19.28 8.66 10.95
CA PRO A 282 -18.65 7.82 9.94
C PRO A 282 -17.12 7.82 10.04
N LEU A 283 -16.53 6.70 9.61
CA LEU A 283 -15.10 6.62 9.39
C LEU A 283 -14.67 7.52 8.22
N VAL A 284 -13.46 8.06 8.31
CA VAL A 284 -12.81 8.82 7.25
C VAL A 284 -11.63 8.04 6.71
N ALA A 285 -11.58 7.82 5.39
CA ALA A 285 -10.44 7.22 4.71
C ALA A 285 -9.54 8.27 4.08
N MET A 286 -8.23 8.10 4.25
CA MET A 286 -7.24 8.75 3.41
C MET A 286 -7.06 7.93 2.13
N VAL A 287 -7.34 8.54 0.97
CA VAL A 287 -7.30 7.88 -0.34
C VAL A 287 -6.28 8.59 -1.24
N PRO A 288 -5.16 7.93 -1.60
CA PRO A 288 -4.26 8.45 -2.62
C PRO A 288 -4.95 8.46 -3.99
N VAL A 289 -4.88 9.58 -4.71
CA VAL A 289 -5.46 9.77 -6.04
C VAL A 289 -4.41 10.30 -7.02
N SER A 290 -4.53 9.95 -8.29
CA SER A 290 -3.67 10.53 -9.31
C SER A 290 -4.02 12.00 -9.54
N LEU A 291 -3.02 12.90 -9.53
CA LEU A 291 -3.17 14.31 -9.90
C LEU A 291 -2.81 14.57 -11.36
N ARG A 292 -2.74 13.51 -12.19
CA ARG A 292 -2.38 13.63 -13.60
C ARG A 292 -3.58 14.11 -14.40
N THR A 293 -3.31 14.95 -15.39
CA THR A 293 -4.28 15.25 -16.46
C THR A 293 -4.33 14.08 -17.47
N GLU A 294 -5.40 13.97 -18.25
CA GLU A 294 -5.53 12.90 -19.27
C GLU A 294 -4.38 12.92 -20.29
N ALA A 295 -3.87 14.11 -20.65
CA ALA A 295 -2.71 14.27 -21.54
C ALA A 295 -1.37 13.80 -20.93
N GLU A 296 -1.32 13.61 -19.61
CA GLU A 296 -0.13 13.20 -18.84
C GLU A 296 -0.23 11.75 -18.33
N ALA A 297 -1.28 11.00 -18.70
CA ALA A 297 -1.47 9.62 -18.23
C ALA A 297 -0.27 8.72 -18.57
N ASP A 298 0.33 8.94 -19.75
CA ASP A 298 1.50 8.20 -20.25
C ASP A 298 2.85 8.81 -19.86
N SER A 299 2.89 10.01 -19.27
CA SER A 299 4.13 10.63 -18.81
C SER A 299 4.51 10.07 -17.42
N GLY A 300 5.75 9.57 -17.30
CA GLY A 300 6.24 8.97 -16.06
C GLY A 300 6.43 10.00 -14.94
N GLY A 301 6.11 9.62 -13.69
CA GLY A 301 6.30 10.47 -12.48
C GLY A 301 5.28 10.16 -11.37
N ASN A 302 5.69 10.06 -10.10
CA ASN A 302 4.78 9.82 -8.99
C ASN A 302 4.08 11.12 -8.56
N MET A 303 3.04 11.52 -9.30
CA MET A 303 2.15 12.62 -8.92
C MET A 303 0.87 12.06 -8.29
N VAL A 304 0.95 11.83 -6.99
CA VAL A 304 -0.14 11.28 -6.20
C VAL A 304 -0.55 12.34 -5.18
N GLY A 305 -1.80 12.78 -5.26
CA GLY A 305 -2.46 13.62 -4.27
C GLY A 305 -3.20 12.75 -3.26
N THR A 306 -3.65 13.36 -2.18
CA THR A 306 -4.36 12.66 -1.11
C THR A 306 -5.65 13.40 -0.76
N ILE A 307 -6.75 12.68 -0.80
CA ILE A 307 -8.08 13.18 -0.42
C ILE A 307 -8.60 12.45 0.82
N LEU A 308 -9.50 13.10 1.54
CA LEU A 308 -10.21 12.51 2.67
C LEU A 308 -11.63 12.17 2.24
N CYS A 309 -11.97 10.90 2.32
CA CYS A 309 -13.27 10.35 1.91
C CYS A 309 -14.08 9.98 3.15
N ASN A 310 -15.31 10.49 3.22
CA ASN A 310 -16.30 9.98 4.17
C ASN A 310 -16.73 8.57 3.71
N LEU A 311 -16.49 7.56 4.56
CA LEU A 311 -16.87 6.17 4.27
C LEU A 311 -18.34 5.86 4.58
N ALA A 312 -19.11 6.80 5.14
CA ALA A 312 -20.52 6.63 5.44
C ALA A 312 -20.83 5.34 6.23
N THR A 313 -19.94 4.97 7.17
CA THR A 313 -20.07 3.74 7.95
C THR A 313 -21.17 3.81 9.00
N ASP A 314 -21.75 4.98 9.23
CA ASP A 314 -22.97 5.22 10.00
C ASP A 314 -24.24 4.84 9.22
N ILE A 315 -24.19 4.82 7.87
CA ILE A 315 -25.30 4.42 7.00
C ILE A 315 -25.36 2.89 6.87
N GLU A 316 -26.52 2.33 7.21
CA GLU A 316 -26.81 0.89 7.12
C GLU A 316 -27.02 0.44 5.67
N ASP A 317 -27.89 1.14 4.93
CA ASP A 317 -28.25 0.82 3.55
C ASP A 317 -27.03 0.86 2.61
N PRO A 318 -26.71 -0.25 1.90
CA PRO A 318 -25.55 -0.34 1.02
C PRO A 318 -25.58 0.63 -0.17
N ALA A 319 -26.75 0.87 -0.77
CA ALA A 319 -26.88 1.77 -1.93
C ALA A 319 -26.70 3.23 -1.51
N GLN A 320 -27.34 3.66 -0.42
CA GLN A 320 -27.18 5.00 0.15
C GLN A 320 -25.73 5.24 0.61
N ARG A 321 -25.09 4.22 1.20
CA ARG A 321 -23.67 4.28 1.57
C ARG A 321 -22.78 4.46 0.33
N LEU A 322 -23.02 3.70 -0.74
CA LEU A 322 -22.28 3.83 -2.01
C LEU A 322 -22.46 5.23 -2.63
N GLU A 323 -23.69 5.73 -2.67
CA GLU A 323 -24.00 7.07 -3.18
C GLU A 323 -23.23 8.14 -2.39
N THR A 324 -23.33 8.11 -1.06
CA THR A 324 -22.65 9.07 -0.18
C THR A 324 -21.12 9.06 -0.37
N ILE A 325 -20.53 7.87 -0.50
CA ILE A 325 -19.09 7.71 -0.77
C ILE A 325 -18.73 8.29 -2.15
N SER A 326 -19.51 7.96 -3.18
CA SER A 326 -19.31 8.45 -4.55
C SER A 326 -19.38 9.98 -4.60
N GLU A 327 -20.35 10.58 -3.91
CA GLU A 327 -20.47 12.03 -3.81
C GLU A 327 -19.30 12.68 -3.08
N SER A 328 -18.85 12.10 -1.96
CA SER A 328 -17.66 12.55 -1.22
C SER A 328 -16.42 12.55 -2.11
N MET A 329 -16.22 11.46 -2.87
CA MET A 329 -15.09 11.33 -3.80
C MET A 329 -15.18 12.33 -4.96
N ARG A 330 -16.37 12.50 -5.57
CA ARG A 330 -16.60 13.44 -6.67
C ARG A 330 -16.30 14.87 -6.27
N ARG A 331 -16.75 15.30 -5.09
CA ARG A 331 -16.51 16.66 -4.57
C ARG A 331 -15.05 16.92 -4.30
N ASN A 332 -14.38 15.98 -3.60
CA ASN A 332 -12.93 16.08 -3.37
C ASN A 332 -12.15 16.18 -4.69
N LYS A 333 -12.43 15.29 -5.65
CA LYS A 333 -11.77 15.32 -6.97
C LYS A 333 -12.02 16.63 -7.72
N LYS A 334 -13.24 17.14 -7.71
CA LYS A 334 -13.59 18.43 -8.35
C LYS A 334 -12.71 19.56 -7.81
N VAL A 335 -12.60 19.68 -6.49
CA VAL A 335 -11.79 20.72 -5.85
C VAL A 335 -10.31 20.58 -6.23
N PHE A 336 -9.76 19.37 -6.20
CA PHE A 336 -8.39 19.13 -6.63
C PHE A 336 -8.15 19.42 -8.11
N SER A 337 -9.14 19.21 -8.99
CA SER A 337 -9.03 19.49 -10.42
C SER A 337 -9.15 20.97 -10.77
N GLU A 338 -9.84 21.76 -9.94
CA GLU A 338 -10.01 23.22 -10.14
C GLU A 338 -8.84 24.02 -9.56
N LEU A 339 -8.07 23.43 -8.65
CA LEU A 339 -6.90 24.07 -8.05
C LEU A 339 -5.69 24.05 -9.01
N PRO A 340 -4.90 25.14 -9.07
CA PRO A 340 -3.58 25.10 -9.65
C PRO A 340 -2.73 24.00 -9.01
N ARG A 341 -1.90 23.33 -9.81
CA ARG A 341 -1.11 22.15 -9.39
C ARG A 341 -0.32 22.34 -8.09
N THR A 342 0.27 23.52 -7.87
CA THR A 342 1.00 23.83 -6.63
C THR A 342 0.09 23.87 -5.41
N GLN A 343 -1.14 24.35 -5.56
CA GLN A 343 -2.15 24.41 -4.50
C GLN A 343 -2.73 23.02 -4.21
N ALA A 344 -2.97 22.21 -5.25
CA ALA A 344 -3.38 20.82 -5.08
C ALA A 344 -2.33 19.99 -4.32
N LEU A 345 -1.04 20.18 -4.62
CA LEU A 345 0.06 19.57 -3.88
C LEU A 345 0.14 20.08 -2.44
N ALA A 346 -0.04 21.39 -2.22
CA ALA A 346 -0.06 21.95 -0.87
C ALA A 346 -1.22 21.42 -0.03
N LEU A 347 -2.42 21.28 -0.61
CA LEU A 347 -3.59 20.69 0.05
C LEU A 347 -3.34 19.20 0.37
N SER A 348 -2.78 18.45 -0.57
CA SER A 348 -2.37 17.06 -0.32
C SER A 348 -1.37 16.96 0.84
N ALA A 349 -0.35 17.83 0.87
CA ALA A 349 0.63 17.87 1.94
C ALA A 349 -0.03 18.23 3.29
N ALA A 350 -0.98 19.16 3.30
CA ALA A 350 -1.74 19.52 4.51
C ALA A 350 -2.59 18.34 5.04
N ASN A 351 -3.21 17.55 4.15
CA ASN A 351 -3.95 16.35 4.53
C ASN A 351 -3.05 15.25 5.11
N MET A 352 -1.81 15.13 4.64
CA MET A 352 -0.84 14.14 5.11
C MET A 352 -0.02 14.61 6.32
N ALA A 353 0.16 15.92 6.53
CA ALA A 353 0.98 16.48 7.59
C ALA A 353 0.66 15.92 9.00
N PRO A 354 -0.61 15.65 9.36
CA PRO A 354 -0.93 15.02 10.64
C PRO A 354 -0.31 13.63 10.88
N LEU A 355 0.04 12.87 9.82
CA LEU A 355 0.75 11.60 10.00
C LEU A 355 2.14 11.80 10.61
N ALA A 356 2.82 12.90 10.29
CA ALA A 356 4.12 13.21 10.88
C ALA A 356 3.98 13.54 12.38
N LEU A 357 2.84 14.07 12.80
CA LEU A 357 2.55 14.37 14.21
C LEU A 357 2.33 13.10 15.04
N ALA A 358 2.01 11.95 14.42
CA ALA A 358 1.87 10.68 15.12
C ALA A 358 3.19 10.21 15.78
N ALA A 359 4.34 10.67 15.28
CA ALA A 359 5.65 10.42 15.88
C ALA A 359 5.89 11.24 17.17
N ILE A 360 5.09 12.27 17.45
CA ILE A 360 5.22 13.09 18.65
C ILE A 360 4.64 12.34 19.85
N PRO A 361 5.41 12.14 20.94
CA PRO A 361 4.94 11.44 22.12
C PRO A 361 3.62 12.03 22.67
N GLY A 362 2.61 11.19 22.83
CA GLY A 362 1.30 11.55 23.39
C GLY A 362 0.28 12.09 22.39
N PHE A 363 0.68 12.46 21.17
CA PHE A 363 -0.22 13.05 20.17
C PHE A 363 -1.38 12.13 19.80
N VAL A 364 -1.08 10.87 19.46
CA VAL A 364 -2.08 9.84 19.08
C VAL A 364 -3.14 9.63 20.16
N SER A 365 -2.77 9.77 21.44
CA SER A 365 -3.70 9.58 22.56
C SER A 365 -4.52 10.83 22.88
N ALA A 366 -4.04 12.03 22.54
CA ALA A 366 -4.62 13.31 22.94
C ALA A 366 -5.45 14.00 21.84
N ALA A 367 -5.07 13.86 20.57
CA ALA A 367 -5.78 14.49 19.45
C ALA A 367 -6.93 13.64 18.91
N LYS A 368 -7.86 14.24 18.15
CA LYS A 368 -8.71 13.45 17.24
C LYS A 368 -7.85 12.87 16.11
N PRO A 369 -8.17 11.71 15.53
CA PRO A 369 -7.43 11.20 14.38
C PRO A 369 -7.63 12.12 13.17
N PRO A 370 -6.60 12.34 12.32
CA PRO A 370 -6.77 13.08 11.08
C PRO A 370 -7.71 12.34 10.10
N PHE A 371 -7.63 11.02 10.09
CA PHE A 371 -8.49 10.06 9.39
C PHE A 371 -8.35 8.71 10.08
N ASN A 372 -9.28 7.79 9.84
CA ASN A 372 -9.31 6.49 10.51
C ASN A 372 -8.39 5.45 9.87
N ILE A 373 -8.32 5.45 8.55
CA ILE A 373 -7.71 4.38 7.77
C ILE A 373 -7.14 4.89 6.45
N VAL A 374 -6.10 4.22 5.94
CA VAL A 374 -5.61 4.41 4.58
C VAL A 374 -6.18 3.32 3.68
N ILE A 375 -6.81 3.74 2.57
CA ILE A 375 -7.28 2.85 1.52
C ILE A 375 -6.62 3.26 0.21
N SER A 376 -5.78 2.39 -0.34
CA SER A 376 -5.06 2.65 -1.59
C SER A 376 -5.51 1.67 -2.68
N ASN A 377 -5.75 2.20 -3.89
CA ASN A 377 -6.13 1.42 -5.06
C ASN A 377 -5.13 1.70 -6.18
N VAL A 378 -4.33 0.69 -6.54
CA VAL A 378 -3.25 0.81 -7.51
C VAL A 378 -3.67 0.08 -8.80
N PRO A 379 -3.85 0.80 -9.92
CA PRO A 379 -4.20 0.20 -11.20
C PRO A 379 -3.19 -0.86 -11.62
N GLY A 380 -3.66 -1.88 -12.34
CA GLY A 380 -2.81 -2.93 -12.87
C GLY A 380 -3.11 -3.45 -14.24
N PRO A 381 -2.32 -4.44 -14.68
CA PRO A 381 -2.44 -4.99 -16.02
C PRO A 381 -3.82 -5.63 -16.18
N ALA A 382 -4.47 -5.40 -17.31
CA ALA A 382 -5.71 -6.08 -17.68
C ALA A 382 -5.44 -7.49 -18.24
N GLU A 383 -4.23 -7.73 -18.75
CA GLU A 383 -3.80 -9.00 -19.30
C GLU A 383 -3.18 -9.91 -18.21
N PRO A 384 -3.36 -11.24 -18.30
CA PRO A 384 -2.64 -12.20 -17.47
C PRO A 384 -1.12 -12.04 -17.63
N LEU A 385 -0.41 -12.15 -16.50
CA LEU A 385 1.05 -12.08 -16.46
C LEU A 385 1.66 -13.40 -16.01
N TYR A 386 2.90 -13.64 -16.43
CA TYR A 386 3.63 -14.88 -16.19
C TYR A 386 5.06 -14.59 -15.75
N TRP A 387 5.61 -15.41 -14.85
CA TRP A 387 7.01 -15.37 -14.45
C TRP A 387 7.69 -16.69 -14.79
N ARG A 388 8.57 -16.69 -15.80
CA ARG A 388 9.17 -17.93 -16.32
C ARG A 388 8.09 -19.00 -16.64
N GLY A 389 7.01 -18.55 -17.29
CA GLY A 389 5.84 -19.36 -17.62
C GLY A 389 4.84 -19.61 -16.48
N ALA A 390 5.20 -19.36 -15.22
CA ALA A 390 4.26 -19.51 -14.10
C ALA A 390 3.24 -18.36 -14.09
N ARG A 391 1.94 -18.65 -14.12
CA ARG A 391 0.86 -17.66 -14.18
C ARG A 391 0.76 -16.92 -12.84
N LEU A 392 0.74 -15.60 -12.87
CA LEU A 392 0.47 -14.77 -11.69
C LEU A 392 -1.03 -14.84 -11.37
N ASP A 393 -1.38 -15.61 -10.36
CA ASP A 393 -2.77 -15.83 -9.95
C ASP A 393 -3.26 -14.77 -8.95
N GLY A 394 -2.36 -14.26 -8.10
CA GLY A 394 -2.65 -13.14 -7.19
C GLY A 394 -1.44 -12.28 -6.89
N ASN A 395 -1.65 -10.98 -6.69
CA ASN A 395 -0.62 -9.98 -6.42
C ASN A 395 -1.05 -9.05 -5.29
N TYR A 396 -0.72 -9.44 -4.06
CA TYR A 396 -1.26 -8.82 -2.85
C TYR A 396 -0.25 -7.84 -2.23
N PRO A 397 -0.53 -6.53 -2.22
CA PRO A 397 0.33 -5.52 -1.60
C PRO A 397 0.30 -5.62 -0.07
N MET A 398 1.47 -5.55 0.57
CA MET A 398 1.61 -5.51 2.03
C MET A 398 2.15 -4.13 2.44
N SER A 399 1.25 -3.27 2.92
CA SER A 399 1.54 -1.87 3.25
C SER A 399 1.95 -1.68 4.71
N ILE A 400 2.27 -0.44 5.09
CA ILE A 400 2.77 -0.09 6.43
C ILE A 400 1.59 0.18 7.38
N ALA A 401 1.70 -0.32 8.61
CA ALA A 401 0.88 0.10 9.74
C ALA A 401 1.70 0.96 10.70
N LEU A 402 1.12 2.09 11.13
CA LEU A 402 1.75 3.12 11.96
C LEU A 402 0.93 3.36 13.22
N ASP A 403 1.53 4.02 14.21
CA ASP A 403 0.80 4.55 15.35
C ASP A 403 -0.34 5.48 14.87
N GLY A 404 -1.54 5.26 15.42
CA GLY A 404 -2.74 5.96 14.96
C GLY A 404 -3.32 5.44 13.63
N GLN A 405 -2.69 4.47 12.97
CA GLN A 405 -3.14 3.83 11.72
C GLN A 405 -2.88 2.30 11.81
N ALA A 406 -3.63 1.63 12.67
CA ALA A 406 -3.43 0.22 13.01
C ALA A 406 -3.86 -0.77 11.93
N LEU A 407 -4.53 -0.29 10.87
CA LEU A 407 -4.97 -1.06 9.72
C LEU A 407 -4.68 -0.26 8.44
N ASN A 408 -4.21 -0.95 7.41
CA ASN A 408 -4.05 -0.45 6.05
C ASN A 408 -4.72 -1.43 5.08
N MET A 409 -5.48 -0.90 4.12
CA MET A 409 -6.10 -1.67 3.04
C MET A 409 -5.52 -1.20 1.71
N THR A 410 -4.87 -2.09 0.98
CA THR A 410 -4.34 -1.78 -0.35
C THR A 410 -4.88 -2.78 -1.35
N VAL A 411 -5.32 -2.29 -2.51
CA VAL A 411 -5.93 -3.09 -3.57
C VAL A 411 -5.16 -2.89 -4.86
N VAL A 412 -4.97 -3.97 -5.60
CA VAL A 412 -4.32 -3.95 -6.92
C VAL A 412 -5.21 -4.66 -7.92
N SER A 413 -5.40 -4.09 -9.11
CA SER A 413 -5.97 -4.86 -10.22
C SER A 413 -4.92 -5.81 -10.80
N ASN A 414 -5.28 -7.05 -11.07
CA ASN A 414 -4.45 -8.08 -11.65
C ASN A 414 -5.26 -8.92 -12.63
N ALA A 415 -5.12 -8.62 -13.92
CA ALA A 415 -5.95 -9.19 -14.99
C ALA A 415 -7.45 -9.07 -14.67
N GLY A 416 -8.14 -10.21 -14.52
CA GLY A 416 -9.55 -10.28 -14.16
C GLY A 416 -9.86 -10.12 -12.66
N ASN A 417 -8.85 -9.89 -11.81
CA ASN A 417 -9.01 -9.88 -10.34
C ASN A 417 -8.68 -8.53 -9.70
N LEU A 418 -9.37 -8.23 -8.60
CA LEU A 418 -9.00 -7.22 -7.61
C LEU A 418 -8.41 -7.91 -6.40
N ASP A 419 -7.10 -7.71 -6.19
CA ASP A 419 -6.32 -8.35 -5.15
C ASP A 419 -6.20 -7.41 -3.95
N PHE A 420 -6.89 -7.74 -2.86
CA PHE A 420 -6.81 -7.00 -1.61
C PHE A 420 -5.67 -7.54 -0.75
N GLY A 421 -4.82 -6.64 -0.27
CA GLY A 421 -3.87 -6.88 0.80
C GLY A 421 -4.19 -6.01 2.01
N LEU A 422 -4.47 -6.67 3.13
CA LEU A 422 -4.80 -6.03 4.41
C LEU A 422 -3.63 -6.26 5.37
N VAL A 423 -3.08 -5.18 5.91
CA VAL A 423 -2.03 -5.24 6.95
C VAL A 423 -2.52 -4.50 8.18
N GLY A 424 -2.49 -5.18 9.33
CA GLY A 424 -2.80 -4.51 10.58
C GLY A 424 -1.97 -4.98 11.76
N CYS A 425 -1.98 -4.19 12.82
CA CYS A 425 -1.37 -4.58 14.09
C CYS A 425 -2.14 -5.77 14.67
N ARG A 426 -1.44 -6.88 14.90
CA ARG A 426 -2.05 -8.14 15.35
C ARG A 426 -2.83 -8.01 16.65
N ARG A 427 -2.39 -7.12 17.55
CA ARG A 427 -3.06 -6.85 18.84
C ARG A 427 -4.25 -5.89 18.68
N SER A 428 -4.06 -4.79 17.96
CA SER A 428 -5.07 -3.73 17.87
C SER A 428 -6.21 -4.07 16.90
N VAL A 429 -5.98 -5.00 15.95
CA VAL A 429 -6.99 -5.49 15.00
C VAL A 429 -7.12 -7.01 15.14
N PRO A 430 -7.77 -7.51 16.22
CA PRO A 430 -7.87 -8.94 16.47
C PRO A 430 -8.68 -9.65 15.38
N HIS A 431 -8.25 -10.83 14.96
CA HIS A 431 -8.90 -11.60 13.89
C HIS A 431 -9.10 -10.81 12.57
N LEU A 432 -8.12 -9.98 12.20
CA LEU A 432 -8.13 -9.15 10.99
C LEU A 432 -8.63 -9.88 9.73
N GLN A 433 -8.32 -11.17 9.58
CA GLN A 433 -8.79 -11.98 8.45
C GLN A 433 -10.31 -12.04 8.27
N ARG A 434 -11.11 -11.76 9.32
CA ARG A 434 -12.58 -11.67 9.20
C ARG A 434 -13.02 -10.54 8.27
N LEU A 435 -12.22 -9.48 8.13
CA LEU A 435 -12.48 -8.40 7.17
C LEU A 435 -12.59 -8.92 5.72
N LEU A 436 -11.94 -10.03 5.37
CA LEU A 436 -12.12 -10.64 4.04
C LEU A 436 -13.53 -11.18 3.84
N GLY A 437 -14.12 -11.77 4.88
CA GLY A 437 -15.52 -12.19 4.86
C GLY A 437 -16.45 -10.99 4.75
N HIS A 438 -16.21 -9.96 5.55
CA HIS A 438 -17.00 -8.73 5.48
C HIS A 438 -16.86 -7.96 4.16
N LEU A 439 -15.70 -8.03 3.50
CA LEU A 439 -15.52 -7.50 2.14
C LEU A 439 -16.37 -8.26 1.11
N ASN A 440 -16.46 -9.59 1.25
CA ASN A 440 -17.32 -10.40 0.39
C ASN A 440 -18.79 -10.07 0.61
N THR A 441 -19.24 -10.05 1.86
CA THR A 441 -20.62 -9.67 2.23
C THR A 441 -20.95 -8.26 1.75
N ALA A 442 -20.04 -7.30 1.91
CA ALA A 442 -20.27 -5.94 1.44
C ALA A 442 -20.40 -5.85 -0.09
N LEU A 443 -19.72 -6.71 -0.86
CA LEU A 443 -19.92 -6.79 -2.30
C LEU A 443 -21.28 -7.40 -2.66
N GLU A 444 -21.67 -8.49 -2.00
CA GLU A 444 -22.97 -9.14 -2.19
C GLU A 444 -24.14 -8.20 -1.85
N ASP A 445 -24.01 -7.44 -0.76
CA ASP A 445 -24.98 -6.43 -0.36
C ASP A 445 -25.13 -5.31 -1.41
N LEU A 446 -24.01 -4.89 -2.02
CA LEU A 446 -24.02 -3.90 -3.09
C LEU A 446 -24.66 -4.47 -4.37
N GLU A 447 -24.34 -5.71 -4.73
CA GLU A 447 -24.94 -6.42 -5.86
C GLU A 447 -26.46 -6.52 -5.71
N HIS A 448 -26.94 -6.94 -4.54
CA HIS A 448 -28.37 -6.98 -4.21
C HIS A 448 -29.02 -5.59 -4.27
N ALA A 449 -28.37 -4.57 -3.71
CA ALA A 449 -28.93 -3.23 -3.64
C ALA A 449 -29.09 -2.56 -5.01
N VAL A 450 -28.26 -2.94 -6.00
CA VAL A 450 -28.31 -2.40 -7.37
C VAL A 450 -28.90 -3.38 -8.38
N GLY A 451 -29.29 -4.58 -7.95
CA GLY A 451 -30.01 -5.58 -8.74
C GLY A 451 -29.16 -6.31 -9.80
N VAL A 452 -27.91 -6.67 -9.48
CA VAL A 452 -27.00 -7.42 -10.38
C VAL A 452 -26.54 -8.75 -9.85
#